data_AF-A0A2W6T8B3-F1
#
_entry.id   AF-A0A2W6T8B3-F1
#
_cell.length_a   1.000
_cell.length_b   1.000
_cell.length_c   1.000
_cell.angle_alpha   90.00
_cell.angle_beta   90.00
_cell.angle_gamma   90.00
#
_symmetry.space_group_name_H-M   'P 1'
#
loop_
_entity.id
_entity.type
_entity.pdbx_description
1 polymer ?
#
loop_
_entity_poly.entity_id
_entity_poly.type
_entity_poly.pdbx_seq_one_letter_code
_entity_poly.pdbx_strand_id
1 'polypeptide(L)'
;MPATGTPNGPELLAQFIFGSAAFQVANPSQKGALQPSQLAGMRSMLKAYKALLAADPAARIPRFDSLVAMDAEGSLAAHLEPIVTLGCQ
;
A
#
# COMPACT_ATOMS: atom_id res chain seq x y z
N MET A 1 -0.61 -6.56 13.30
CA MET A 1 -1.07 -7.91 12.89
C MET A 1 -2.28 -7.70 12.01
N PRO A 2 -2.39 -8.33 10.82
CA PRO A 2 -3.63 -8.29 10.03
C PRO A 2 -4.79 -8.72 10.93
N ALA A 3 -5.92 -8.01 10.86
CA ALA A 3 -7.13 -8.46 11.55
C ALA A 3 -7.50 -9.84 11.02
N THR A 4 -7.73 -10.80 11.92
CA THR A 4 -8.20 -12.15 11.59
C THR A 4 -9.40 -12.05 10.66
N GLY A 5 -9.24 -12.51 9.40
CA GLY A 5 -10.30 -12.48 8.38
C GLY A 5 -10.07 -11.55 7.18
N THR A 6 -8.93 -10.85 7.08
CA THR A 6 -8.62 -10.07 5.86
C THR A 6 -8.14 -11.01 4.74
N PRO A 7 -8.82 -11.11 3.59
CA PRO A 7 -8.38 -11.94 2.48
C PRO A 7 -6.95 -11.61 2.04
N ASN A 8 -6.09 -12.62 1.92
CA ASN A 8 -4.69 -12.46 1.46
C ASN A 8 -3.87 -11.44 2.27
N GLY A 9 -4.20 -11.24 3.55
CA GLY A 9 -3.55 -10.25 4.41
C GLY A 9 -2.02 -10.37 4.47
N PRO A 10 -1.43 -11.56 4.66
CA PRO A 10 0.02 -11.75 4.66
C PRO A 10 0.69 -11.34 3.35
N GLU A 11 0.11 -11.71 2.21
CA GLU A 11 0.62 -11.41 0.87
C GLU A 11 0.57 -9.91 0.60
N LEU A 12 -0.54 -9.27 0.96
CA LEU A 12 -0.71 -7.82 0.83
C LEU A 12 0.29 -7.04 1.70
N LEU A 13 0.51 -7.49 2.94
CA LEU A 13 1.53 -6.92 3.82
C LEU A 13 2.95 -7.08 3.24
N ALA A 14 3.27 -8.26 2.70
CA ALA A 14 4.56 -8.50 2.08
C ALA A 14 4.79 -7.57 0.88
N GLN A 15 3.77 -7.37 0.05
CA GLN A 15 3.85 -6.46 -1.11
C GLN A 15 4.05 -5.01 -0.70
N PHE A 16 3.47 -4.58 0.42
CA PHE A 16 3.76 -3.27 1.01
C PHE A 16 5.23 -3.14 1.41
N ILE A 17 5.78 -4.13 2.13
CA ILE A 17 7.18 -4.13 2.58
C ILE A 17 8.13 -4.12 1.39
N PHE A 18 7.92 -4.99 0.40
CA PHE A 18 8.78 -5.08 -0.77
C PHE A 18 8.71 -3.83 -1.64
N GLY A 19 7.52 -3.24 -1.83
CA GLY A 19 7.39 -1.97 -2.55
C GLY A 19 8.14 -0.82 -1.87
N SER A 20 8.04 -0.75 -0.54
CA SER A 20 8.76 0.26 0.27
C SER A 20 10.27 0.09 0.19
N ALA A 21 10.76 -1.14 0.29
CA ALA A 21 12.19 -1.45 0.19
C ALA A 21 12.74 -1.20 -1.22
N ALA A 22 12.01 -1.63 -2.26
CA ALA A 22 12.40 -1.41 -3.65
C ALA A 22 12.52 0.09 -3.97
N PHE A 23 11.60 0.92 -3.47
CA PHE A 23 11.68 2.37 -3.62
C PHE A 23 12.97 2.94 -3.02
N GLN A 24 13.34 2.54 -1.81
CA GLN A 24 14.54 3.04 -1.14
C GLN A 24 15.83 2.60 -1.83
N VAL A 25 15.87 1.38 -2.39
CA VAL A 25 17.00 0.90 -3.20
C VAL A 25 17.12 1.70 -4.49
N ALA A 26 16.00 1.99 -5.17
CA ALA A 26 15.97 2.76 -6.40
C ALA A 26 16.22 4.26 -6.19
N ASN A 27 15.95 4.78 -4.99
CA ASN A 27 16.05 6.20 -4.64
C ASN A 27 16.95 6.38 -3.41
N PRO A 28 18.26 6.13 -3.52
CA PRO A 28 19.17 6.15 -2.36
C PRO A 28 19.22 7.50 -1.65
N SER A 29 19.02 8.62 -2.37
CA SER A 29 18.93 9.97 -1.79
C SER A 29 17.67 10.19 -0.93
N GLN A 30 16.65 9.34 -1.06
CA GLN A 30 15.41 9.37 -0.30
C GLN A 30 15.31 8.19 0.69
N LYS A 31 16.42 7.47 0.93
CA LYS A 31 16.46 6.38 1.91
C LYS A 31 16.08 6.91 3.29
N GLY A 32 15.18 6.20 3.98
CA GLY A 32 14.65 6.63 5.28
C GLY A 32 13.55 7.69 5.22
N ALA A 33 13.25 8.27 4.04
CA ALA A 33 12.10 9.14 3.89
C ALA A 33 10.81 8.31 3.98
N LEU A 34 10.07 8.49 5.09
CA LEU A 34 8.92 7.65 5.43
C LEU A 34 7.78 7.78 4.43
N GLN A 35 7.38 9.01 4.12
CA GLN A 35 6.23 9.27 3.24
C GLN A 35 6.38 8.70 1.83
N PRO A 36 7.46 8.95 1.07
CA PRO A 36 7.59 8.38 -0.27
C PRO A 36 7.78 6.86 -0.26
N SER A 37 8.44 6.31 0.77
CA SER A 37 8.59 4.87 0.97
C SER A 37 7.24 4.19 1.22
N GLN A 38 6.41 4.73 2.12
CA GLN A 38 5.08 4.19 2.41
C GLN A 38 4.11 4.34 1.24
N LEU A 39 4.17 5.43 0.47
CA LEU A 39 3.39 5.59 -0.75
C LEU A 39 3.74 4.51 -1.78
N ALA A 40 5.03 4.23 -1.97
CA ALA A 40 5.48 3.17 -2.87
C ALA A 40 5.04 1.77 -2.38
N GLY A 41 5.14 1.51 -1.08
CA GLY A 41 4.59 0.29 -0.47
C GLY A 41 3.09 0.14 -0.73
N MET A 42 2.32 1.20 -0.50
CA MET A 42 0.87 1.19 -0.72
C MET A 42 0.54 0.85 -2.18
N ARG A 43 1.19 1.51 -3.15
CA ARG A 43 0.98 1.23 -4.58
C ARG A 43 1.33 -0.21 -4.97
N SER A 44 2.39 -0.76 -4.41
CA SER A 44 2.76 -2.17 -4.61
C SER A 44 1.68 -3.12 -4.09
N MET A 45 1.20 -2.88 -2.86
CA MET A 45 0.11 -3.64 -2.26
C MET A 45 -1.19 -3.53 -3.07
N LEU A 46 -1.56 -2.34 -3.53
CA LEU A 46 -2.77 -2.13 -4.35
C LEU A 46 -2.67 -2.81 -5.72
N LYS A 47 -1.47 -2.87 -6.32
CA LYS A 47 -1.23 -3.64 -7.55
C LYS A 47 -1.47 -5.13 -7.31
N ALA A 48 -0.97 -5.69 -6.21
CA ALA A 48 -1.22 -7.07 -5.84
C ALA A 48 -2.69 -7.35 -5.54
N TYR A 49 -3.35 -6.45 -4.81
CA TYR A 49 -4.80 -6.52 -4.55
C TYR A 49 -5.61 -6.61 -5.84
N LYS A 50 -5.34 -5.77 -6.84
CA LYS A 50 -6.04 -5.82 -8.14
C LYS A 50 -5.86 -7.18 -8.82
N ALA A 51 -4.67 -7.77 -8.76
CA ALA A 51 -4.41 -9.09 -9.34
C ALA A 51 -5.15 -10.21 -8.59
N LEU A 52 -5.15 -10.16 -7.26
CA LEU A 52 -5.89 -11.11 -6.41
C LEU A 52 -7.39 -11.01 -6.63
N LEU A 53 -7.94 -9.80 -6.69
CA LEU A 53 -9.36 -9.54 -6.95
C LEU A 53 -9.81 -10.02 -8.33
N ALA A 54 -8.93 -9.91 -9.34
CA ALA A 54 -9.20 -10.40 -10.69
C ALA A 54 -9.23 -11.94 -10.75
N ALA A 55 -8.44 -12.61 -9.90
CA ALA A 55 -8.40 -14.06 -9.81
C ALA A 55 -9.54 -14.64 -8.94
N ASP A 56 -9.88 -13.95 -7.85
CA ASP A 56 -10.91 -14.35 -6.90
C ASP A 56 -11.73 -13.12 -6.44
N PRO A 57 -13.00 -12.98 -6.87
CA PRO A 57 -13.87 -11.91 -6.41
C PRO A 57 -14.11 -11.89 -4.89
N ALA A 58 -13.95 -13.02 -4.19
CA ALA A 58 -14.07 -13.10 -2.74
C ALA A 58 -12.89 -12.46 -2.01
N ALA A 59 -11.79 -12.16 -2.72
CA ALA A 59 -10.65 -11.41 -2.19
C ALA A 59 -10.94 -9.91 -2.01
N ARG A 60 -12.14 -9.43 -2.35
CA ARG A 60 -12.50 -8.01 -2.26
C ARG A 60 -12.36 -7.46 -0.85
N ILE A 61 -11.69 -6.32 -0.75
CA ILE A 61 -11.54 -5.53 0.47
C ILE A 61 -12.07 -4.13 0.16
N PRO A 62 -13.28 -3.75 0.64
CA PRO A 62 -13.92 -2.48 0.26
C PRO A 62 -13.05 -1.24 0.49
N ARG A 63 -12.26 -1.25 1.58
CA ARG A 63 -11.32 -0.17 1.87
C ARG A 63 -10.24 -0.03 0.78
N PHE A 64 -9.79 -1.14 0.20
CA PHE A 64 -8.77 -1.16 -0.83
C PHE A 64 -9.35 -0.76 -2.19
N ASP A 65 -10.62 -1.05 -2.46
CA ASP A 65 -11.32 -0.47 -3.63
C ASP A 65 -11.29 1.06 -3.59
N SER A 66 -11.56 1.67 -2.44
CA SER A 66 -11.45 3.13 -2.29
C SER A 66 -10.01 3.63 -2.48
N LEU A 67 -9.00 2.92 -1.97
CA LEU A 67 -7.60 3.30 -2.15
C LEU A 67 -7.14 3.16 -3.60
N VAL A 68 -7.65 2.16 -4.33
CA VAL A 68 -7.43 1.98 -5.77
C VAL A 68 -7.99 3.16 -6.55
N ALA A 69 -9.21 3.61 -6.22
CA ALA A 69 -9.81 4.79 -6.84
C ALA A 69 -8.97 6.04 -6.58
N MET A 70 -8.57 6.27 -5.32
CA MET A 70 -7.71 7.40 -4.96
C MET A 70 -6.36 7.39 -5.70
N ASP A 71 -5.74 6.23 -5.92
CA ASP A 71 -4.49 6.15 -6.68
C ASP A 71 -4.70 6.48 -8.16
N ALA A 72 -5.82 6.03 -8.75
CA ALA A 72 -6.18 6.35 -10.13
C ALA A 72 -6.49 7.85 -10.33
N GLU A 73 -7.07 8.50 -9.32
CA GLU A 73 -7.38 9.93 -9.30
C GLU A 73 -6.17 10.80 -8.90
N GLY A 74 -5.04 10.20 -8.50
CA GLY A 74 -3.85 10.91 -8.05
C GLY A 74 -3.94 11.48 -6.62
N SER A 75 -5.03 11.20 -5.89
CA SER A 75 -5.29 11.72 -4.55
C SER A 75 -4.72 10.85 -3.41
N LEU A 76 -4.23 9.64 -3.72
CA LEU A 76 -3.70 8.70 -2.71
C LEU A 76 -2.57 9.29 -1.85
N ALA A 77 -1.66 10.05 -2.44
CA ALA A 77 -0.52 10.62 -1.69
C ALA A 77 -1.00 11.59 -0.58
N ALA A 78 -1.91 12.51 -0.92
CA ALA A 78 -2.50 13.45 0.02
C ALA A 78 -3.33 12.74 1.10
N HIS A 79 -4.00 11.64 0.74
CA HIS A 79 -4.75 10.81 1.69
C HIS A 79 -3.84 10.14 2.73
N LEU A 80 -2.66 9.67 2.32
CA LEU A 80 -1.72 8.95 3.19
C LEU A 80 -0.88 9.87 4.07
N GLU A 81 -0.55 11.07 3.61
CA GLU A 81 0.26 12.05 4.33
C GLU A 81 -0.06 12.23 5.83
N PRO A 82 -1.32 12.50 6.23
CA PRO A 82 -1.66 12.62 7.65
C PRO A 82 -1.51 11.30 8.42
N ILE A 83 -1.69 10.16 7.76
CA ILE A 83 -1.59 8.83 8.38
C ILE A 83 -0.13 8.47 8.69
N VAL A 84 0.77 8.77 7.76
CA VAL A 84 2.22 8.53 7.93
C VAL A 84 2.78 9.38 9.05
N THR A 85 2.35 10.65 9.14
CA THR A 85 2.86 11.62 10.12
C THR A 85 2.33 11.36 11.54
N LEU A 86 1.08 10.90 11.68
CA LEU A 86 0.50 10.50 12.96
C LEU A 86 1.16 9.24 13.57
N GLY A 87 1.72 8.35 12.74
CA GLY A 87 2.43 7.15 13.20
C GLY A 87 3.86 7.38 13.71
N CYS A 88 4.33 8.63 13.70
CA CYS A 88 5.69 9.03 14.09
C CYS A 88 5.75 9.88 15.38
N GLN A 89 4.63 9.98 16.10
CA GLN A 89 4.55 10.50 17.47
C GLN A 89 4.49 9.34 18.47
#